data_AF-A0A2K4FXC5-F1
#
_entry.id   AF-A0A2K4FXC5-F1
#
_cell.length_a   1.000
_cell.length_b   1.000
_cell.length_c   1.000
_cell.angle_alpha   90.00
_cell.angle_beta   90.00
_cell.angle_gamma   90.00
#
_symmetry.space_group_name_H-M   'P 1'
#
loop_
_entity.id
_entity.type
_entity.pdbx_description
1 polymer ?
#
loop_
_entity_poly.entity_id
_entity_poly.type
_entity_poly.pdbx_seq_one_letter_code
_entity_poly.pdbx_strand_id
1 'polypeptide(L)'
;AEAVRARFTAQVDAALERADVLVLPTLPALPITLQQARDGVSVIAMSSLIRPFNLSGHPALSLPLPLAGSPLKAGLQIIGRKGADEHVCAIA
;
A
#
# COMPACT_ATOMS: atom_id res chain seq x y z
N ALA A 1 19.78 -7.09 -4.43
CA ALA A 1 18.53 -6.29 -4.58
C ALA A 1 17.68 -6.79 -5.74
N GLU A 2 18.24 -6.91 -6.96
CA GLU A 2 17.47 -7.29 -8.15
C GLU A 2 16.81 -8.68 -8.10
N ALA A 3 17.44 -9.68 -7.49
CA ALA A 3 16.79 -10.99 -7.31
C ALA A 3 15.52 -10.90 -6.45
N VAL A 4 15.50 -10.04 -5.43
CA VAL A 4 14.32 -9.81 -4.58
C VAL A 4 13.24 -9.09 -5.37
N ARG A 5 13.62 -8.06 -6.15
CA ARG A 5 12.71 -7.34 -7.05
C ARG A 5 12.04 -8.30 -8.03
N ALA A 6 12.82 -9.11 -8.74
CA ALA A 6 12.32 -10.05 -9.74
C ALA A 6 11.37 -11.08 -9.12
N ARG A 7 11.77 -11.68 -7.99
CA ARG A 7 10.93 -12.66 -7.28
C ARG A 7 9.62 -12.05 -6.80
N PHE A 8 9.68 -10.88 -6.16
CA PHE A 8 8.47 -10.24 -5.62
C PHE A 8 7.54 -9.76 -6.75
N THR A 9 8.11 -9.22 -7.84
CA THR A 9 7.37 -8.86 -9.05
C THR A 9 6.56 -10.04 -9.58
N ALA A 10 7.21 -11.20 -9.79
CA ALA A 10 6.53 -12.40 -10.28
C ALA A 10 5.42 -12.90 -9.34
N GLN A 11 5.58 -12.73 -8.02
CA GLN A 11 4.54 -13.08 -7.05
C GLN A 11 3.31 -12.17 -7.15
N VAL A 12 3.51 -10.87 -7.38
CA VAL A 12 2.40 -9.92 -7.56
C VAL A 12 1.72 -10.13 -8.91
N ASP A 13 2.49 -10.33 -9.99
CA ASP A 13 1.98 -10.66 -11.33
C ASP A 13 1.08 -11.91 -11.25
N ALA A 14 1.56 -12.99 -10.64
CA ALA A 14 0.80 -14.24 -10.47
C ALA A 14 -0.47 -14.08 -9.62
N ALA A 15 -0.46 -13.19 -8.62
CA ALA A 15 -1.67 -12.89 -7.83
C ALA A 15 -2.72 -12.14 -8.69
N LEU A 16 -2.27 -11.22 -9.53
CA LEU A 16 -3.10 -10.43 -10.45
C LEU A 16 -3.54 -11.20 -11.71
N GLU A 17 -3.02 -12.40 -11.95
CA GLU A 17 -3.61 -13.33 -12.93
C GLU A 17 -4.96 -13.88 -12.45
N ARG A 18 -5.16 -13.94 -11.13
CA ARG A 18 -6.34 -14.53 -10.49
C ARG A 18 -7.35 -13.51 -9.94
N ALA A 19 -7.01 -12.23 -10.01
CA ALA A 19 -7.82 -11.11 -9.54
C ALA A 19 -7.59 -9.87 -10.41
N ASP A 20 -8.57 -8.97 -10.49
CA ASP A 20 -8.42 -7.74 -11.26
C ASP A 20 -7.51 -6.72 -10.55
N VAL A 21 -7.60 -6.68 -9.22
CA VAL A 21 -6.75 -5.86 -8.34
C VAL A 21 -6.48 -6.57 -7.01
N LEU A 22 -5.42 -6.13 -6.31
CA LEU A 22 -5.18 -6.48 -4.91
C LEU A 22 -5.56 -5.29 -4.03
N VAL A 23 -6.24 -5.56 -2.92
CA VAL A 23 -6.69 -4.54 -1.97
C VAL A 23 -6.06 -4.81 -0.61
N LEU A 24 -5.33 -3.84 -0.06
CA LEU A 24 -4.62 -3.98 1.22
C LEU A 24 -4.61 -2.65 2.00
N PRO A 25 -4.28 -2.63 3.29
CA PRO A 25 -4.01 -1.39 4.01
C PRO A 25 -2.81 -0.64 3.43
N THR A 26 -2.90 0.69 3.27
CA THR A 26 -1.78 1.52 2.79
C THR A 26 -0.66 1.61 3.82
N LEU A 27 -1.02 1.74 5.10
CA LEU A 27 -0.09 1.87 6.22
C LEU A 27 -0.42 0.81 7.28
N PRO A 28 0.56 0.31 8.04
CA PRO A 28 0.36 -0.76 9.01
C PRO A 28 -0.33 -0.30 10.32
N ALA A 29 -0.37 1.01 10.57
CA ALA A 29 -1.02 1.59 11.74
C ALA A 29 -1.50 3.01 11.46
N LEU A 30 -2.34 3.52 12.36
CA LEU A 30 -2.73 4.93 12.38
C LEU A 30 -1.54 5.84 12.75
N PRO A 31 -1.60 7.14 12.40
CA PRO A 31 -0.55 8.08 12.75
C PRO A 31 -0.28 8.13 14.25
N ILE A 32 1.00 8.25 14.62
CA ILE A 32 1.39 8.51 16.00
C ILE A 32 0.97 9.93 16.43
N THR A 33 0.82 10.13 17.73
CA THR A 33 0.58 11.44 18.31
C THR A 33 1.84 12.33 18.24
N LEU A 34 1.65 13.64 18.35
CA LEU A 34 2.77 14.60 18.44
C LEU A 34 3.66 14.33 19.66
N GLN A 35 3.09 13.85 20.76
CA GLN A 35 3.85 13.51 21.96
C GLN A 35 4.75 12.30 21.71
N GLN A 36 4.20 11.23 21.14
CA GLN A 36 4.99 10.05 20.74
C GLN A 36 6.14 10.40 19.79
N ALA A 37 5.91 11.35 18.87
CA ALA A 37 6.97 11.82 18.00
C ALA A 37 8.10 12.53 18.78
N ARG A 38 7.76 13.35 19.77
CA ARG A 38 8.74 14.00 20.68
C ARG A 38 9.48 13.00 21.56
N ASP A 39 8.79 11.93 21.97
CA ASP A 39 9.35 10.84 22.76
C ASP A 39 10.23 9.87 21.93
N GLY A 40 10.41 10.15 20.64
CA GLY A 40 11.31 9.40 19.76
C GLY A 40 10.73 8.10 19.21
N VAL A 41 9.40 7.95 19.18
CA VAL A 41 8.77 6.77 18.56
C VAL A 41 9.15 6.70 17.08
N SER A 42 9.76 5.57 16.69
CA SER A 42 10.21 5.36 15.32
C SER A 42 9.04 5.16 14.36
N VAL A 43 9.05 5.90 13.24
CA VAL A 43 8.09 5.78 12.14
C VAL A 43 8.69 5.09 10.91
N ILE A 44 9.89 4.51 11.02
CA ILE A 44 10.58 3.83 9.89
C ILE A 44 9.72 2.74 9.27
N ALA A 45 8.94 2.03 10.08
CA ALA A 45 8.08 0.93 9.62
C ALA A 45 6.78 1.41 8.96
N MET A 46 6.44 2.70 9.00
CA MET A 46 5.17 3.21 8.45
C MET A 46 5.02 2.95 6.95
N SER A 47 6.10 3.02 6.17
CA SER A 47 6.05 2.73 4.73
C SER A 47 6.26 1.25 4.37
N SER A 48 6.27 0.34 5.36
CA SER A 48 6.54 -1.09 5.12
C SER A 48 5.60 -1.75 4.10
N LEU A 49 4.34 -1.33 4.04
CA LEU A 49 3.33 -1.88 3.12
C LEU A 49 3.33 -1.23 1.72
N ILE A 50 4.06 -0.13 1.54
CA ILE A 50 4.14 0.63 0.27
C ILE A 50 5.42 0.28 -0.49
N ARG A 51 6.53 0.13 0.24
CA ARG A 51 7.86 -0.14 -0.34
C ARG A 51 7.89 -1.33 -1.31
N PRO A 52 7.21 -2.47 -1.06
CA PRO A 52 7.22 -3.59 -2.00
C PRO A 52 6.65 -3.23 -3.37
N PHE A 53 5.59 -2.40 -3.41
CA PHE A 53 4.96 -2.01 -4.67
C PHE A 53 5.81 -0.98 -5.44
N ASN A 54 6.43 -0.03 -4.73
CA ASN A 54 7.47 0.84 -5.31
C ASN A 54 8.63 0.04 -5.92
N LEU A 55 8.99 -1.10 -5.32
CA LEU A 55 10.03 -1.98 -5.84
C LEU A 55 9.55 -2.74 -7.09
N SER A 56 8.33 -3.28 -7.06
CA SER A 56 7.78 -4.09 -8.16
C SER A 56 7.37 -3.28 -9.39
N GLY A 57 7.03 -2.00 -9.21
CA GLY A 57 6.55 -1.09 -10.26
C GLY A 57 5.08 -1.29 -10.65
N HIS A 58 4.27 -1.99 -9.83
CA HIS A 58 2.83 -2.08 -10.05
C HIS A 58 2.15 -0.75 -9.69
N PRO A 59 1.16 -0.27 -10.46
CA PRO A 59 0.38 0.90 -10.11
C PRO A 59 -0.37 0.64 -8.80
N ALA A 60 -0.38 1.65 -7.92
CA ALA A 60 -1.05 1.59 -6.64
C ALA A 60 -1.73 2.94 -6.31
N LEU A 61 -2.99 2.90 -5.91
CA LEU A 61 -3.78 4.08 -5.53
C LEU A 61 -4.27 3.94 -4.09
N SER A 62 -4.08 4.97 -3.26
CA SER A 62 -4.53 4.96 -1.86
C SER A 62 -5.79 5.81 -1.69
N LEU A 63 -6.83 5.20 -1.12
CA LEU A 63 -8.09 5.82 -0.79
C LEU A 63 -8.28 5.99 0.72
N PRO A 64 -8.90 7.10 1.16
CA PRO A 64 -9.24 7.30 2.56
C PRO A 64 -10.50 6.51 2.93
N LEU A 65 -10.38 5.62 3.92
CA LEU A 65 -11.53 4.92 4.50
C LEU A 65 -11.88 5.48 5.89
N PRO A 66 -13.15 5.91 6.11
CA PRO A 66 -13.63 6.25 7.43
C PRO A 66 -13.53 5.07 8.40
N LEU A 67 -13.18 5.36 9.66
CA LEU A 67 -13.20 4.39 10.74
C LEU A 67 -14.33 4.72 11.70
N ALA A 68 -15.14 3.72 12.04
CA ALA A 68 -16.27 3.91 12.94
C ALA A 68 -15.80 4.48 14.30
N GLY A 69 -16.41 5.59 14.71
CA GLY A 69 -16.10 6.24 15.99
C GLY A 69 -14.75 6.96 16.05
N SER A 70 -14.06 7.16 14.92
CA SER A 70 -12.76 7.85 14.88
C SER A 70 -12.79 9.05 13.94
N PRO A 71 -12.14 10.19 14.30
CA PRO A 71 -11.93 11.30 13.38
C PRO A 71 -10.83 10.99 12.34
N LEU A 72 -10.07 9.91 12.53
CA LEU A 72 -9.00 9.48 11.62
C LEU A 72 -9.54 8.58 10.51
N LYS A 73 -8.82 8.57 9.38
CA LYS A 73 -9.10 7.67 8.26
C LYS A 73 -7.97 6.66 8.11
N ALA A 74 -8.33 5.41 7.81
CA ALA A 74 -7.36 4.42 7.34
C ALA A 74 -7.06 4.66 5.86
N GLY A 75 -5.90 4.21 5.39
CA GLY A 75 -5.60 4.13 3.97
C GLY A 75 -5.92 2.72 3.43
N LEU A 76 -6.65 2.65 2.34
CA LEU A 76 -6.83 1.44 1.53
C LEU A 76 -6.06 1.62 0.22
N GLN A 77 -5.09 0.75 -0.06
CA GLN A 77 -4.39 0.76 -1.33
C GLN A 77 -4.96 -0.30 -2.27
N ILE A 78 -5.19 0.10 -3.52
CA ILE A 78 -5.61 -0.75 -4.64
C ILE A 78 -4.42 -0.88 -5.58
N ILE A 79 -3.98 -2.11 -5.83
CA ILE A 79 -2.80 -2.42 -6.66
C ILE A 79 -3.29 -3.11 -7.93
N GLY A 80 -2.89 -2.61 -9.08
CA GLY A 80 -3.25 -3.15 -10.38
C GLY A 80 -2.09 -3.79 -11.14
N ARG A 81 -2.41 -4.33 -12.31
CA ARG A 81 -1.41 -4.83 -13.27
C ARG A 81 -0.57 -3.69 -13.83
N LYS A 82 0.67 -3.99 -14.20
CA LYS A 82 1.57 -3.00 -14.82
C LYS A 82 0.96 -2.43 -16.09
N GLY A 83 1.00 -1.10 -16.21
CA GLY A 83 0.45 -0.37 -17.36
C GLY A 83 -1.08 -0.30 -17.41
N ALA A 84 -1.76 -0.64 -16.31
CA ALA A 84 -3.22 -0.58 -16.18
C ALA A 84 -3.66 0.47 -15.15
N ASP A 85 -2.97 1.61 -15.10
CA ASP A 85 -3.22 2.71 -14.17
C ASP A 85 -4.66 3.22 -14.27
N GLU A 86 -5.22 3.31 -15.48
CA GLU A 86 -6.60 3.69 -15.73
C GLU A 86 -7.62 2.72 -15.12
N HIS A 87 -7.29 1.43 -15.06
CA HIS A 87 -8.13 0.42 -14.44
C HIS A 87 -8.14 0.55 -12.92
N VAL A 88 -6.97 0.83 -12.32
CA VAL A 88 -6.87 1.12 -10.88
C VAL A 88 -7.70 2.37 -10.53
N CYS A 89 -7.62 3.42 -11.34
CA CYS A 89 -8.43 4.62 -11.16
C CYS A 89 -9.93 4.37 -11.33
N ALA A 90 -10.34 3.49 -12.25
CA ALA A 90 -11.75 3.19 -12.48
C ALA A 90 -12.42 2.41 -11.33
N ILE A 91 -11.64 1.63 -10.58
CA ILE A 91 -12.12 0.85 -9.42
C ILE A 91 -12.26 1.73 -8.17
N ALA A 92 -11.51 2.82 -8.09
CA ALA A 92 -11.34 3.64 -6.91
C ALA A 92 -12.45 4.68 -6.71
#